data_AF-A0A9D7RBJ1-F1
#
_entry.id   AF-A0A9D7RBJ1-F1
#
_cell.length_a   1.000
_cell.length_b   1.000
_cell.length_c   1.000
_cell.angle_alpha   90.00
_cell.angle_beta   90.00
_cell.angle_gamma   90.00
#
_symmetry.space_group_name_H-M   'P 1'
#
loop_
_entity.id
_entity.type
_entity.pdbx_description
1 polymer ?
#
loop_
_entity_poly.entity_id
_entity_poly.type
_entity_poly.pdbx_seq_one_letter_code
_entity_poly.pdbx_strand_id
1 'polypeptide(L)'
;MRLLVSALLTSLLAPALHAQGPEIVTNGDFTGALAPWVTGGGYSVNPAWEAGIDVTGMGASDSFGCQPGGQVTPAPYPANTLEQNVQVIAGLTYEFRMDALGARYNSTTGNADTGTIWATLDGVEVARIAFGSWANPERKRAQLCGRIVPVNSGAVPLVIFFQRTFLANTTTPRVNIDNVSLREVPGPSFCVRGNRKLGRSIDFVVLGEPTAPYAGFVASGLLPAGFPIFPLTGELWLDPSSMIQFVGGALDANGAGTTSFVIPNEPGLLTVPLSYQGIALLAPTFGFSLPTTLVMTL
;
A
#
# COMPACT_ATOMS: atom_id res chain seq x y z
N MET A 1 -3.97 -43.11 33.16
CA MET A 1 -2.91 -42.24 32.62
C MET A 1 -3.06 -41.90 31.12
N ARG A 2 -4.27 -41.99 30.53
CA ARG A 2 -4.55 -41.60 29.12
C ARG A 2 -5.46 -40.38 28.97
N LEU A 3 -6.03 -39.88 30.06
CA LEU A 3 -6.93 -38.71 30.07
C LEU A 3 -6.22 -37.39 30.40
N LEU A 4 -4.99 -37.42 30.92
CA LEU A 4 -4.21 -36.20 31.24
C LEU A 4 -3.40 -35.65 30.05
N VAL A 5 -3.19 -36.43 28.99
CA VAL A 5 -2.43 -35.98 27.81
C VAL A 5 -3.32 -35.20 26.83
N SER A 6 -4.62 -35.52 26.76
CA SER A 6 -5.56 -34.78 25.89
C SER A 6 -5.97 -33.41 26.43
N ALA A 7 -5.88 -33.15 27.73
CA ALA A 7 -6.19 -31.84 28.32
C ALA A 7 -4.98 -30.90 28.34
N LEU A 8 -3.74 -31.44 28.32
CA LEU A 8 -2.52 -30.63 28.20
C LEU A 8 -2.18 -30.28 26.74
N LEU A 9 -2.68 -31.04 25.76
CA LEU A 9 -2.46 -30.74 24.34
C LEU A 9 -3.42 -29.65 23.81
N THR A 10 -4.63 -29.53 24.34
CA THR A 10 -5.57 -28.47 23.94
C THR A 10 -5.20 -27.10 24.50
N SER A 11 -4.45 -27.02 25.61
CA SER A 11 -3.96 -25.75 26.17
C SER A 11 -2.65 -25.26 25.54
N LEU A 12 -1.93 -26.12 24.81
CA LEU A 12 -0.73 -25.78 24.04
C LEU A 12 -1.01 -25.55 22.53
N LEU A 13 -2.26 -25.75 22.10
CA LEU A 13 -2.70 -25.65 20.70
C LEU A 13 -3.79 -24.59 20.48
N ALA A 14 -3.86 -23.58 21.35
CA ALA A 14 -4.49 -22.33 20.96
C ALA A 14 -3.38 -21.42 20.39
N PRO A 15 -2.95 -21.54 19.12
CA PRO A 15 -2.43 -20.36 18.48
C PRO A 15 -3.60 -19.40 18.50
N ALA A 16 -3.42 -18.26 19.16
CA ALA A 16 -4.30 -17.14 18.95
C ALA A 16 -4.39 -16.95 17.43
N LEU A 17 -5.57 -17.26 16.85
CA LEU A 17 -5.96 -16.68 15.59
C LEU A 17 -5.88 -15.18 15.84
N HIS A 18 -4.72 -14.58 15.58
CA HIS A 18 -4.62 -13.15 15.45
C HIS A 18 -5.30 -12.86 14.12
N ALA A 19 -6.63 -12.75 14.19
CA ALA A 19 -7.40 -12.09 13.16
C ALA A 19 -6.77 -10.71 12.97
N GLN A 20 -6.59 -10.33 11.72
CA GLN A 20 -6.10 -8.99 11.41
C GLN A 20 -7.02 -7.96 12.05
N GLY A 21 -6.44 -6.86 12.53
CA GLY A 21 -7.22 -5.82 13.16
C GLY A 21 -8.19 -5.19 12.15
N PRO A 22 -9.29 -4.58 12.64
CA PRO A 22 -10.19 -3.84 11.80
C PRO A 22 -9.46 -2.69 11.08
N GLU A 23 -10.00 -2.31 9.92
CA GLU A 23 -9.62 -1.07 9.24
C GLU A 23 -9.86 0.13 10.19
N ILE A 24 -8.82 0.94 10.42
CA ILE A 24 -8.91 2.10 11.32
C ILE A 24 -9.01 3.42 10.56
N VAL A 25 -8.71 3.43 9.26
CA VAL A 25 -9.00 4.55 8.38
C VAL A 25 -10.50 4.58 8.10
N THR A 26 -11.10 5.76 8.24
CA THR A 26 -12.48 5.98 7.82
C THR A 26 -12.51 6.66 6.46
N ASN A 27 -13.42 6.21 5.59
CA ASN A 27 -13.57 6.70 4.21
C ASN A 27 -12.24 6.74 3.42
N GLY A 28 -11.49 5.63 3.46
CA GLY A 28 -10.22 5.49 2.75
C GLY A 28 -10.38 5.30 1.23
N ASP A 29 -11.57 4.90 0.80
CA ASP A 29 -12.03 4.74 -0.58
C ASP A 29 -12.70 6.00 -1.14
N PHE A 30 -12.85 7.05 -0.32
CA PHE A 30 -13.45 8.33 -0.68
C PHE A 30 -14.88 8.24 -1.22
N THR A 31 -15.63 7.19 -0.88
CA THR A 31 -16.98 6.95 -1.42
C THR A 31 -17.93 8.09 -1.07
N GLY A 32 -18.40 8.80 -2.09
CA GLY A 32 -19.42 9.84 -2.02
C GLY A 32 -19.02 11.17 -1.38
N ALA A 33 -17.88 11.24 -0.69
CA ALA A 33 -17.40 12.46 -0.06
C ALA A 33 -15.91 12.39 0.32
N LEU A 34 -15.33 13.56 0.65
CA LEU A 34 -13.98 13.64 1.20
C LEU A 34 -13.94 13.45 2.73
N ALA A 35 -14.99 13.83 3.46
CA ALA A 35 -15.01 13.76 4.92
C ALA A 35 -14.80 12.32 5.43
N PRO A 36 -14.03 12.10 6.51
CA PRO A 36 -13.52 13.08 7.45
C PRO A 36 -12.14 13.65 7.10
N TRP A 37 -11.63 13.38 5.90
CA TRP A 37 -10.35 13.92 5.49
C TRP A 37 -10.39 15.45 5.35
N VAL A 38 -9.34 16.10 5.83
CA VAL A 38 -9.15 17.55 5.76
C VAL A 38 -7.94 17.84 4.89
N THR A 39 -8.13 18.69 3.88
CA THR A 39 -7.03 19.20 3.07
C THR A 39 -6.35 20.38 3.77
N GLY A 40 -5.03 20.45 3.70
CA GLY A 40 -4.26 21.56 4.29
C GLY A 40 -2.86 21.70 3.70
N GLY A 41 -1.98 22.34 4.46
CA GLY A 41 -0.57 22.49 4.10
C GLY A 41 -0.34 23.53 2.99
N GLY A 42 0.56 23.19 2.07
CA GLY A 42 0.98 24.02 0.94
C GLY A 42 -0.07 24.20 -0.15
N TYR A 43 0.38 24.70 -1.30
CA TYR A 43 -0.52 25.02 -2.41
C TYR A 43 -0.78 23.79 -3.30
N SER A 44 -2.03 23.67 -3.75
CA SER A 44 -2.44 22.75 -4.80
C SER A 44 -3.57 23.36 -5.61
N VAL A 45 -3.59 23.08 -6.91
CA VAL A 45 -4.75 23.42 -7.74
C VAL A 45 -5.83 22.34 -7.61
N ASN A 46 -7.05 22.79 -7.31
CA ASN A 46 -8.26 21.97 -7.19
C ASN A 46 -8.10 20.70 -6.32
N PRO A 47 -7.60 20.76 -5.07
CA PRO A 47 -7.59 19.60 -4.17
C PRO A 47 -9.03 19.24 -3.79
N ALA A 48 -9.53 18.08 -4.22
CA ALA A 48 -10.93 17.70 -4.00
C ALA A 48 -11.16 16.19 -4.14
N TRP A 49 -12.34 15.76 -3.70
CA TRP A 49 -12.94 14.48 -4.09
C TRP A 49 -13.24 14.46 -5.59
N GLU A 50 -13.01 13.31 -6.23
CA GLU A 50 -13.26 13.05 -7.64
C GLU A 50 -13.87 11.68 -7.85
N ALA A 51 -15.01 11.64 -8.53
CA ALA A 51 -15.65 10.40 -8.95
C ALA A 51 -15.07 9.82 -10.24
N GLY A 52 -15.10 8.49 -10.35
CA GLY A 52 -14.87 7.78 -11.60
C GLY A 52 -13.42 7.78 -12.09
N ILE A 53 -12.45 7.78 -11.17
CA ILE A 53 -11.02 7.74 -11.49
C ILE A 53 -10.49 6.32 -11.30
N ASP A 54 -9.88 5.77 -12.35
CA ASP A 54 -9.23 4.46 -12.29
C ASP A 54 -7.80 4.58 -11.73
N VAL A 55 -7.70 4.76 -10.41
CA VAL A 55 -6.42 4.88 -9.69
C VAL A 55 -5.65 3.56 -9.74
N THR A 56 -6.34 2.44 -9.58
CA THR A 56 -5.75 1.11 -9.40
C THR A 56 -5.43 0.38 -10.72
N GLY A 57 -6.13 0.70 -11.81
CA GLY A 57 -6.13 -0.09 -13.04
C GLY A 57 -7.21 -1.19 -13.05
N MET A 58 -8.00 -1.34 -11.97
CA MET A 58 -9.02 -2.38 -11.81
C MET A 58 -10.45 -1.88 -12.04
N GLY A 59 -10.63 -0.59 -12.33
CA GLY A 59 -11.94 0.02 -12.47
C GLY A 59 -11.97 1.41 -11.88
N ALA A 60 -12.96 2.18 -12.31
CA ALA A 60 -13.16 3.54 -11.83
C ALA A 60 -13.81 3.53 -10.44
N SER A 61 -13.25 4.30 -9.51
CA SER A 61 -13.74 4.52 -8.15
C SER A 61 -13.73 6.01 -7.80
N ASP A 62 -14.28 6.35 -6.65
CA ASP A 62 -14.08 7.67 -6.06
C ASP A 62 -12.63 7.79 -5.56
N SER A 63 -12.10 9.00 -5.53
CA SER A 63 -10.69 9.25 -5.17
C SER A 63 -10.50 10.65 -4.61
N PHE A 64 -9.38 10.89 -3.95
CA PHE A 64 -8.87 12.25 -3.76
C PHE A 64 -7.90 12.63 -4.88
N GLY A 65 -8.03 13.82 -5.43
CA GLY A 65 -7.16 14.33 -6.48
C GLY A 65 -6.64 15.74 -6.21
N CYS A 66 -5.39 16.00 -6.60
CA CYS A 66 -4.75 17.30 -6.41
C CYS A 66 -3.66 17.58 -7.47
N GLN A 67 -3.24 18.84 -7.58
CA GLN A 67 -2.12 19.28 -8.43
C GLN A 67 -1.12 20.01 -7.53
N PRO A 68 -0.23 19.28 -6.83
CA PRO A 68 0.64 19.86 -5.81
C PRO A 68 1.75 20.72 -6.43
N GLY A 69 2.13 21.80 -5.74
CA GLY A 69 3.26 22.64 -6.14
C GLY A 69 3.27 23.99 -5.45
N GLY A 70 4.07 24.92 -5.97
CA GLY A 70 4.14 26.30 -5.47
C GLY A 70 3.08 27.20 -6.09
N GLN A 71 2.72 28.28 -5.38
CA GLN A 71 1.91 29.37 -5.95
C GLN A 71 2.77 30.53 -6.46
N VAL A 72 3.94 30.74 -5.86
CA VAL A 72 4.86 31.86 -6.13
C VAL A 72 6.31 31.37 -6.12
N THR A 73 7.24 32.10 -6.74
CA THR A 73 8.69 31.83 -6.70
C THR A 73 9.40 32.67 -5.62
N PRO A 74 10.54 32.21 -5.08
CA PRO A 74 11.26 30.97 -5.36
C PRO A 74 10.83 29.78 -4.46
N ALA A 75 11.26 28.56 -4.83
CA ALA A 75 11.16 27.36 -4.00
C ALA A 75 12.05 27.49 -2.72
N PRO A 76 11.83 26.71 -1.64
CA PRO A 76 11.03 25.47 -1.53
C PRO A 76 9.54 25.69 -1.32
N TYR A 77 8.72 24.80 -1.90
CA TYR A 77 7.27 24.81 -1.71
C TYR A 77 6.85 23.84 -0.62
N PRO A 78 6.03 24.28 0.36
CA PRO A 78 5.45 23.39 1.35
C PRO A 78 4.57 22.35 0.65
N ALA A 79 4.49 21.16 1.22
CA ALA A 79 3.65 20.09 0.68
C ALA A 79 2.18 20.34 1.01
N ASN A 80 1.29 20.09 0.04
CA ASN A 80 -0.14 19.98 0.30
C ASN A 80 -0.41 18.72 1.12
N THR A 81 -1.35 18.76 2.05
CA THR A 81 -1.68 17.64 2.93
C THR A 81 -3.12 17.19 2.79
N LEU A 82 -3.35 15.92 3.09
CA LEU A 82 -4.65 15.32 3.35
C LEU A 82 -4.53 14.57 4.68
N GLU A 83 -5.37 14.91 5.65
CA GLU A 83 -5.21 14.48 7.04
C GLU A 83 -6.51 13.94 7.63
N GLN A 84 -6.40 12.89 8.45
CA GLN A 84 -7.43 12.51 9.41
C GLN A 84 -6.78 12.03 10.72
N ASN A 85 -7.54 12.03 11.82
CA ASN A 85 -7.10 11.39 13.05
C ASN A 85 -7.53 9.92 13.06
N VAL A 86 -6.60 9.04 13.46
CA VAL A 86 -6.83 7.60 13.62
C VAL A 86 -6.53 7.18 15.06
N GLN A 87 -7.16 6.10 15.51
CA GLN A 87 -6.92 5.54 16.84
C GLN A 87 -5.88 4.42 16.77
N VAL A 88 -4.77 4.59 17.48
CA VAL A 88 -3.69 3.58 17.52
C VAL A 88 -3.36 3.16 18.94
N ILE A 89 -2.75 1.98 19.08
CA ILE A 89 -2.25 1.45 20.34
C ILE A 89 -0.72 1.31 20.21
N ALA A 90 0.00 1.89 21.16
CA ALA A 90 1.45 1.78 21.22
C ALA A 90 1.91 0.32 21.28
N GLY A 91 2.97 -0.01 20.54
CA GLY A 91 3.55 -1.36 20.52
C GLY A 91 2.85 -2.36 19.60
N LEU A 92 1.67 -2.05 19.05
CA LEU A 92 1.06 -2.87 18.00
C LEU A 92 1.66 -2.50 16.64
N THR A 93 1.78 -3.50 15.75
CA THR A 93 2.28 -3.27 14.40
C THR A 93 1.13 -2.98 13.46
N TYR A 94 1.23 -1.87 12.74
CA TYR A 94 0.26 -1.46 11.73
C TYR A 94 0.86 -1.53 10.33
N GLU A 95 0.03 -1.91 9.36
CA GLU A 95 0.31 -1.81 7.94
C GLU A 95 -0.47 -0.63 7.36
N PHE A 96 0.25 0.30 6.72
CA PHE A 96 -0.34 1.34 5.89
C PHE A 96 -0.35 0.88 4.43
N ARG A 97 -1.45 1.11 3.71
CA ARG A 97 -1.55 0.96 2.26
C ARG A 97 -2.32 2.11 1.62
N MET A 98 -1.98 2.41 0.38
CA MET A 98 -2.70 3.37 -0.46
C MET A 98 -2.33 3.15 -1.93
N ASP A 99 -3.31 3.19 -2.82
CA ASP A 99 -3.07 3.26 -4.26
C ASP A 99 -2.86 4.71 -4.70
N ALA A 100 -1.92 4.92 -5.61
CA ALA A 100 -1.63 6.23 -6.14
C ALA A 100 -1.50 6.19 -7.67
N LEU A 101 -2.13 7.18 -8.31
CA LEU A 101 -2.06 7.46 -9.72
C LEU A 101 -1.35 8.80 -9.93
N GLY A 102 -0.21 8.74 -10.61
CA GLY A 102 0.53 9.87 -11.10
C GLY A 102 0.16 10.21 -12.54
N ALA A 103 0.00 11.52 -12.78
CA ALA A 103 -0.07 12.18 -14.08
C ALA A 103 -1.32 11.85 -14.93
N ARG A 104 -2.48 12.32 -14.45
CA ARG A 104 -3.68 12.42 -15.27
C ARG A 104 -3.50 13.48 -16.38
N TYR A 105 -3.96 13.11 -17.58
CA TYR A 105 -3.85 13.86 -18.83
C TYR A 105 -4.31 15.33 -18.72
N ASN A 106 -3.44 16.26 -19.13
CA ASN A 106 -3.85 17.47 -19.84
C ASN A 106 -3.03 17.58 -21.13
N SER A 107 -3.60 18.18 -22.17
CA SER A 107 -3.00 18.31 -23.49
C SER A 107 -1.83 19.30 -23.56
N THR A 108 -1.57 20.05 -22.49
CA THR A 108 -0.58 21.12 -22.45
C THR A 108 0.04 21.10 -21.07
N THR A 109 1.19 20.47 -20.90
CA THR A 109 1.77 20.25 -19.57
C THR A 109 2.93 21.22 -19.37
N GLY A 110 2.78 22.19 -18.46
CA GLY A 110 3.81 23.20 -18.21
C GLY A 110 5.07 22.66 -17.53
N ASN A 111 4.98 21.44 -16.97
CA ASN A 111 6.05 20.75 -16.26
C ASN A 111 5.82 19.24 -16.29
N ALA A 112 6.87 18.46 -16.59
CA ALA A 112 6.84 17.01 -16.66
C ALA A 112 7.00 16.31 -15.29
N ASP A 113 7.26 17.02 -14.18
CA ASP A 113 7.37 16.37 -12.87
C ASP A 113 6.00 15.99 -12.30
N THR A 114 5.82 14.72 -11.91
CA THR A 114 4.60 14.21 -11.25
C THR A 114 4.63 14.43 -9.74
N GLY A 115 5.80 14.71 -9.16
CA GLY A 115 5.99 14.96 -7.74
C GLY A 115 6.16 13.70 -6.89
N THR A 116 6.07 13.92 -5.58
CA THR A 116 6.32 12.93 -4.53
C THR A 116 5.11 12.86 -3.60
N ILE A 117 4.74 11.65 -3.21
CA ILE A 117 3.72 11.38 -2.20
C ILE A 117 4.36 10.62 -1.05
N TRP A 118 4.05 10.98 0.19
CA TRP A 118 4.44 10.19 1.36
C TRP A 118 3.35 10.27 2.43
N ALA A 119 3.35 9.30 3.34
CA ALA A 119 2.43 9.25 4.46
C ALA A 119 3.23 9.24 5.78
N THR A 120 2.73 9.95 6.78
CA THR A 120 3.21 9.87 8.15
C THR A 120 2.08 9.47 9.10
N LEU A 121 2.45 8.80 10.18
CA LEU A 121 1.58 8.51 11.31
C LEU A 121 2.28 9.06 12.56
N ASP A 122 1.61 9.97 13.27
CA ASP A 122 2.21 10.68 14.42
C ASP A 122 3.56 11.34 14.07
N GLY A 123 3.66 11.89 12.87
CA GLY A 123 4.88 12.54 12.37
C GLY A 123 5.99 11.60 11.88
N VAL A 124 5.85 10.28 12.05
CA VAL A 124 6.81 9.28 11.56
C VAL A 124 6.45 8.85 10.15
N GLU A 125 7.38 8.95 9.20
CA GLU A 125 7.15 8.50 7.82
C GLU A 125 6.98 6.98 7.75
N VAL A 126 5.87 6.55 7.13
CA VAL A 126 5.53 5.13 6.97
C VAL A 126 5.84 4.63 5.56
N ALA A 127 5.57 5.46 4.54
CA ALA A 127 5.79 5.11 3.14
C ALA A 127 5.97 6.35 2.28
N ARG A 128 6.74 6.20 1.19
CA ARG A 128 7.04 7.26 0.21
C ARG A 128 7.13 6.71 -1.20
N ILE A 129 6.65 7.48 -2.17
CA ILE A 129 6.91 7.28 -3.59
C ILE A 129 7.27 8.60 -4.26
N ALA A 130 8.30 8.57 -5.10
CA ALA A 130 8.60 9.64 -6.05
C ALA A 130 8.22 9.15 -7.45
N PHE A 131 7.25 9.80 -8.09
CA PHE A 131 6.83 9.39 -9.43
C PHE A 131 7.82 9.84 -10.51
N GLY A 132 8.53 10.95 -10.28
CA GLY A 132 9.49 11.51 -11.24
C GLY A 132 8.86 12.03 -12.53
N SER A 133 9.66 12.11 -13.59
CA SER A 133 9.28 12.73 -14.88
C SER A 133 8.25 11.91 -15.65
N TRP A 134 7.20 12.55 -16.14
CA TRP A 134 6.13 11.99 -16.95
C TRP A 134 6.29 12.33 -18.43
N ALA A 135 5.89 11.40 -19.30
CA ALA A 135 5.75 11.63 -20.74
C ALA A 135 4.29 11.47 -21.17
N ASN A 136 3.83 12.26 -22.14
CA ASN A 136 2.46 12.09 -22.67
C ASN A 136 2.41 10.97 -23.73
N PRO A 137 1.46 10.00 -23.70
CA PRO A 137 0.44 9.72 -22.69
C PRO A 137 0.83 8.59 -21.73
N GLU A 138 1.43 8.91 -20.58
CA GLU A 138 1.79 7.93 -19.55
C GLU A 138 0.81 8.01 -18.37
N ARG A 139 0.49 6.86 -17.77
CA ARG A 139 -0.11 6.79 -16.44
C ARG A 139 0.87 6.09 -15.54
N LYS A 140 1.09 6.63 -14.35
CA LYS A 140 1.95 6.00 -13.36
C LYS A 140 1.11 5.47 -12.23
N ARG A 141 1.11 4.16 -12.02
CA ARG A 141 0.39 3.56 -10.90
C ARG A 141 1.36 2.94 -9.93
N ALA A 142 1.22 3.31 -8.66
CA ALA A 142 2.01 2.75 -7.57
C ALA A 142 1.09 2.38 -6.41
N GLN A 143 1.57 1.50 -5.54
CA GLN A 143 0.99 1.31 -4.22
C GLN A 143 2.03 1.78 -3.19
N LEU A 144 1.63 2.67 -2.30
CA LEU A 144 2.42 3.00 -1.13
C LEU A 144 2.07 1.99 -0.06
N CYS A 145 3.09 1.40 0.55
CA CYS A 145 2.91 0.41 1.59
C CYS A 145 4.11 0.42 2.54
N GLY A 146 3.82 0.30 3.83
CA GLY A 146 4.78 0.41 4.92
C GLY A 146 4.26 -0.19 6.22
N ARG A 147 5.18 -0.43 7.15
CA ARG A 147 4.89 -0.90 8.51
C ARG A 147 5.32 0.15 9.52
N ILE A 148 4.58 0.25 10.61
CA ILE A 148 4.93 1.11 11.72
C ILE A 148 4.47 0.51 13.04
N VAL A 149 5.28 0.72 14.09
CA VAL A 149 4.93 0.44 15.48
C VAL A 149 4.84 1.78 16.21
N PRO A 150 3.64 2.31 16.47
CA PRO A 150 3.47 3.57 17.19
C PRO A 150 4.09 3.48 18.59
N VAL A 151 4.68 4.59 19.04
CA VAL A 151 5.21 4.73 20.41
C VAL A 151 4.19 5.32 21.39
N ASN A 152 3.13 5.95 20.85
CA ASN A 152 2.04 6.57 21.60
C ASN A 152 0.72 5.83 21.30
N SER A 153 -0.19 5.84 22.28
CA SER A 153 -1.57 5.35 22.11
C SER A 153 -2.54 6.53 22.05
N GLY A 154 -3.66 6.35 21.34
CA GLY A 154 -4.76 7.31 21.25
C GLY A 154 -4.98 7.86 19.85
N ALA A 155 -5.64 9.02 19.79
CA ALA A 155 -5.89 9.75 18.55
C ALA A 155 -4.59 10.39 18.05
N VAL A 156 -4.10 9.96 16.89
CA VAL A 156 -2.90 10.51 16.24
C VAL A 156 -3.20 10.89 14.79
N PRO A 157 -2.49 11.88 14.23
CA PRO A 157 -2.70 12.27 12.84
C PRO A 157 -2.08 11.25 11.89
N LEU A 158 -2.88 10.81 10.92
CA LEU A 158 -2.43 10.19 9.67
C LEU A 158 -2.43 11.27 8.59
N VAL A 159 -1.25 11.64 8.10
CA VAL A 159 -1.07 12.73 7.14
C VAL A 159 -0.47 12.20 5.85
N ILE A 160 -1.14 12.45 4.74
CA ILE A 160 -0.64 12.17 3.39
C ILE A 160 -0.20 13.49 2.77
N PHE A 161 1.06 13.54 2.34
CA PHE A 161 1.69 14.71 1.78
C PHE A 161 1.86 14.57 0.27
N PHE A 162 1.69 15.68 -0.42
CA PHE A 162 1.85 15.81 -1.85
C PHE A 162 2.77 16.99 -2.13
N GLN A 163 3.93 16.74 -2.73
CA GLN A 163 4.91 17.79 -2.99
C GLN A 163 5.40 17.76 -4.42
N ARG A 164 5.70 18.95 -4.93
CA ARG A 164 6.39 19.17 -6.19
C ARG A 164 7.32 20.37 -6.06
N THR A 165 8.42 20.38 -6.80
CA THR A 165 9.41 21.47 -6.78
C THR A 165 9.10 22.58 -7.79
N PHE A 166 7.90 22.60 -8.36
CA PHE A 166 7.49 23.52 -9.43
C PHE A 166 6.18 24.23 -9.06
N LEU A 167 5.91 25.35 -9.72
CA LEU A 167 4.63 26.03 -9.60
C LEU A 167 3.49 25.14 -10.08
N ALA A 168 2.39 25.11 -9.33
CA ALA A 168 1.17 24.45 -9.73
C ALA A 168 0.23 25.41 -10.45
N ASN A 169 -0.40 24.92 -11.50
CA ASN A 169 -1.40 25.61 -12.32
C ASN A 169 -2.35 24.57 -12.93
N THR A 170 -3.33 25.00 -13.73
CA THR A 170 -4.29 24.09 -14.37
C THR A 170 -3.63 23.11 -15.36
N THR A 171 -2.42 23.42 -15.83
CA THR A 171 -1.61 22.58 -16.73
C THR A 171 -0.64 21.63 -16.01
N THR A 172 -0.72 21.55 -14.69
CA THR A 172 0.15 20.70 -13.86
C THR A 172 -0.36 19.25 -13.83
N PRO A 173 0.49 18.21 -13.98
CA PRO A 173 0.08 16.82 -13.85
C PRO A 173 -0.67 16.58 -12.54
N ARG A 174 -1.87 16.01 -12.64
CA ARG A 174 -2.70 15.68 -11.47
C ARG A 174 -2.22 14.38 -10.84
N VAL A 175 -2.30 14.29 -9.53
CA VAL A 175 -2.12 13.05 -8.77
C VAL A 175 -3.44 12.69 -8.11
N ASN A 176 -3.77 11.41 -8.08
CA ASN A 176 -4.95 10.87 -7.42
C ASN A 176 -4.53 9.73 -6.48
N ILE A 177 -5.24 9.58 -5.37
CA ILE A 177 -5.07 8.47 -4.42
C ILE A 177 -6.41 7.83 -4.11
N ASP A 178 -6.35 6.55 -3.75
CA ASP A 178 -7.51 5.75 -3.37
C ASP A 178 -7.08 4.58 -2.45
N ASN A 179 -8.04 3.87 -1.87
CA ASN A 179 -7.85 2.70 -1.00
C ASN A 179 -6.85 2.94 0.14
N VAL A 180 -6.96 4.09 0.80
CA VAL A 180 -6.15 4.37 1.99
C VAL A 180 -6.59 3.42 3.11
N SER A 181 -5.64 2.66 3.64
CA SER A 181 -5.88 1.63 4.66
C SER A 181 -4.80 1.70 5.72
N LEU A 182 -5.20 1.54 6.97
CA LEU A 182 -4.33 1.35 8.12
C LEU A 182 -4.97 0.30 9.03
N ARG A 183 -4.23 -0.76 9.33
CA ARG A 183 -4.75 -1.89 10.09
C ARG A 183 -3.66 -2.56 10.89
N GLU A 184 -4.03 -3.11 12.04
CA GLU A 184 -3.12 -3.95 12.81
C GLU A 184 -2.81 -5.24 12.04
N VAL A 185 -1.52 -5.58 11.93
CA VAL A 185 -1.07 -6.79 11.27
C VAL A 185 -0.13 -7.61 12.16
N PRO A 186 -0.45 -8.88 12.47
CA PRO A 186 0.46 -9.77 13.19
C PRO A 186 1.55 -10.34 12.28
N GLY A 187 1.26 -10.49 10.97
CA GLY A 187 2.15 -11.05 9.95
C GLY A 187 2.98 -10.02 9.22
N PRO A 188 3.80 -10.43 8.23
CA PRO A 188 4.54 -9.51 7.37
C PRO A 188 3.61 -8.67 6.50
N SER A 189 4.15 -7.57 5.98
CA SER A 189 3.51 -6.73 4.97
C SER A 189 4.17 -6.96 3.63
N PHE A 190 3.36 -7.17 2.60
CA PHE A 190 3.82 -7.34 1.23
C PHE A 190 3.39 -6.14 0.41
N CYS A 191 4.39 -5.43 -0.10
CA CYS A 191 4.24 -4.21 -0.85
C CYS A 191 4.75 -4.42 -2.27
N VAL A 192 4.13 -3.74 -3.24
CA VAL A 192 4.68 -3.63 -4.59
C VAL A 192 4.95 -2.17 -4.90
N ARG A 193 6.24 -1.87 -5.11
CA ARG A 193 6.73 -0.52 -5.36
C ARG A 193 7.13 -0.37 -6.83
N GLY A 194 7.00 0.86 -7.34
CA GLY A 194 7.34 1.18 -8.72
C GLY A 194 6.11 1.31 -9.63
N ASN A 195 6.36 1.73 -10.87
CA ASN A 195 5.31 1.88 -11.86
C ASN A 195 4.94 0.49 -12.43
N ARG A 196 3.67 0.13 -12.34
CA ARG A 196 3.12 -1.15 -12.81
C ARG A 196 3.01 -1.26 -14.35
N LYS A 197 3.97 -0.68 -15.06
CA LYS A 197 3.99 -0.60 -16.52
C LYS A 197 4.64 -1.83 -17.13
N LEU A 198 4.07 -2.34 -18.22
CA LEU A 198 4.68 -3.41 -19.01
C LEU A 198 6.12 -3.07 -19.44
N GLY A 199 7.01 -4.05 -19.37
CA GLY A 199 8.43 -3.88 -19.71
C GLY A 199 9.23 -3.05 -18.70
N ARG A 200 8.66 -2.72 -17.53
CA ARG A 200 9.37 -2.03 -16.44
C ARG A 200 9.57 -2.96 -15.24
N SER A 201 10.60 -2.64 -14.46
CA SER A 201 10.81 -3.30 -13.18
C SER A 201 9.88 -2.74 -12.12
N ILE A 202 9.33 -3.64 -11.31
CA ILE A 202 8.70 -3.35 -10.04
C ILE A 202 9.48 -4.03 -8.93
N ASP A 203 9.39 -3.50 -7.73
CA ASP A 203 10.02 -4.08 -6.55
C ASP A 203 8.95 -4.69 -5.66
N PHE A 204 9.05 -6.00 -5.45
CA PHE A 204 8.34 -6.68 -4.39
C PHE A 204 9.09 -6.49 -3.10
N VAL A 205 8.46 -5.84 -2.13
CA VAL A 205 9.05 -5.55 -0.83
C VAL A 205 8.26 -6.28 0.25
N VAL A 206 8.97 -7.08 1.03
CA VAL A 206 8.46 -7.72 2.23
C VAL A 206 8.99 -6.97 3.43
N LEU A 207 8.09 -6.59 4.32
CA LEU A 207 8.42 -5.93 5.57
C LEU A 207 7.95 -6.83 6.73
N GLY A 208 8.81 -7.04 7.72
CA GLY A 208 8.51 -7.93 8.85
C GLY A 208 9.61 -7.88 9.91
N GLU A 209 9.73 -8.94 10.68
CA GLU A 209 10.77 -9.07 11.72
C GLU A 209 12.17 -9.17 11.08
N PRO A 210 13.19 -8.47 11.62
CA PRO A 210 14.56 -8.58 11.16
C PRO A 210 15.02 -10.03 11.06
N THR A 211 15.74 -10.39 9.99
CA THR A 211 16.28 -11.73 9.74
C THR A 211 15.26 -12.85 9.54
N ALA A 212 13.95 -12.58 9.61
CA ALA A 212 12.94 -13.62 9.44
C ALA A 212 12.97 -14.20 8.02
N PRO A 213 12.91 -15.53 7.85
CA PRO A 213 12.70 -16.13 6.54
C PRO A 213 11.32 -15.79 6.00
N TYR A 214 11.24 -15.57 4.70
CA TYR A 214 10.00 -15.25 3.99
C TYR A 214 9.89 -15.97 2.65
N ALA A 215 8.65 -16.10 2.17
CA ALA A 215 8.32 -16.50 0.81
C ALA A 215 7.16 -15.66 0.27
N GLY A 216 7.18 -15.39 -1.03
CA GLY A 216 6.12 -14.68 -1.74
C GLY A 216 5.53 -15.55 -2.85
N PHE A 217 4.21 -15.47 -2.97
CA PHE A 217 3.40 -16.22 -3.91
C PHE A 217 2.57 -15.28 -4.78
N VAL A 218 2.34 -15.70 -6.02
CA VAL A 218 1.46 -15.04 -6.97
C VAL A 218 0.43 -16.03 -7.49
N ALA A 219 -0.81 -15.58 -7.71
CA ALA A 219 -1.87 -16.36 -8.32
C ALA A 219 -2.72 -15.47 -9.23
N SER A 220 -3.38 -16.09 -10.23
CA SER A 220 -4.33 -15.38 -11.10
C SER A 220 -5.72 -15.25 -10.50
N GLY A 221 -5.94 -15.79 -9.30
CA GLY A 221 -7.22 -15.78 -8.61
C GLY A 221 -7.07 -15.77 -7.10
N LEU A 222 -8.15 -15.36 -6.44
CA LEU A 222 -8.33 -15.43 -4.99
C LEU A 222 -9.41 -16.47 -4.66
N LEU A 223 -9.26 -17.10 -3.50
CA LEU A 223 -10.31 -17.85 -2.84
C LEU A 223 -11.46 -16.90 -2.43
N PRO A 224 -12.71 -17.36 -2.48
CA PRO A 224 -13.86 -16.55 -2.07
C PRO A 224 -13.89 -16.25 -0.56
N ALA A 225 -13.16 -17.03 0.23
CA ALA A 225 -12.93 -16.80 1.66
C ALA A 225 -11.50 -17.24 2.03
N GLY A 226 -10.90 -16.54 2.99
CA GLY A 226 -9.60 -16.90 3.53
C GLY A 226 -9.62 -18.30 4.17
N PHE A 227 -8.60 -19.09 3.87
CA PHE A 227 -8.43 -20.44 4.41
C PHE A 227 -7.35 -20.44 5.49
N PRO A 228 -7.68 -20.71 6.77
CA PRO A 228 -6.67 -20.80 7.82
C PRO A 228 -5.84 -22.07 7.63
N ILE A 229 -4.51 -21.94 7.68
CA ILE A 229 -3.58 -23.08 7.58
C ILE A 229 -2.87 -23.24 8.91
N PHE A 230 -3.21 -24.25 9.69
CA PHE A 230 -2.49 -24.56 10.93
C PHE A 230 -1.11 -25.18 10.62
N PRO A 231 0.00 -24.78 11.30
CA PRO A 231 0.11 -23.88 12.47
C PRO A 231 0.42 -22.41 12.14
N LEU A 232 0.10 -21.95 10.93
CA LEU A 232 0.37 -20.58 10.46
C LEU A 232 -0.71 -19.62 10.98
N THR A 233 -0.30 -18.42 11.36
CA THR A 233 -1.16 -17.28 11.69
C THR A 233 -1.65 -16.63 10.38
N GLY A 234 -2.91 -16.18 10.37
CA GLY A 234 -3.55 -15.58 9.19
C GLY A 234 -4.18 -16.61 8.26
N GLU A 235 -4.54 -16.16 7.06
CA GLU A 235 -5.34 -16.94 6.11
C GLU A 235 -4.67 -16.96 4.73
N LEU A 236 -4.70 -18.10 4.05
CA LEU A 236 -4.38 -18.19 2.63
C LEU A 236 -5.58 -17.68 1.82
N TRP A 237 -5.33 -16.71 0.95
CA TRP A 237 -6.34 -16.16 0.05
C TRP A 237 -6.05 -16.46 -1.42
N LEU A 238 -4.82 -16.84 -1.79
CA LEU A 238 -4.50 -17.18 -3.17
C LEU A 238 -5.14 -18.51 -3.58
N ASP A 239 -5.66 -18.58 -4.81
CA ASP A 239 -6.15 -19.84 -5.39
C ASP A 239 -4.97 -20.83 -5.59
N PRO A 240 -4.93 -21.95 -4.85
CA PRO A 240 -3.83 -22.91 -4.93
C PRO A 240 -3.63 -23.52 -6.32
N SER A 241 -4.66 -23.53 -7.18
CA SER A 241 -4.58 -24.11 -8.53
C SER A 241 -3.73 -23.30 -9.50
N SER A 242 -3.53 -22.01 -9.21
CA SER A 242 -2.72 -21.08 -10.01
C SER A 242 -1.56 -20.47 -9.24
N MET A 243 -1.39 -20.87 -7.97
CA MET A 243 -0.40 -20.30 -7.06
C MET A 243 1.02 -20.77 -7.40
N ILE A 244 1.93 -19.82 -7.61
CA ILE A 244 3.35 -20.07 -7.86
C ILE A 244 4.17 -19.28 -6.85
N GLN A 245 5.18 -19.92 -6.25
CA GLN A 245 6.19 -19.20 -5.47
C GLN A 245 7.12 -18.45 -6.43
N PHE A 246 7.27 -17.14 -6.25
CA PHE A 246 8.10 -16.31 -7.13
C PHE A 246 9.31 -15.69 -6.41
N VAL A 247 9.29 -15.65 -5.07
CA VAL A 247 10.38 -15.10 -4.25
C VAL A 247 10.50 -15.83 -2.92
N GLY A 248 11.70 -15.85 -2.36
CA GLY A 248 11.94 -16.25 -0.98
C GLY A 248 13.36 -15.89 -0.53
N GLY A 249 13.56 -15.82 0.78
CA GLY A 249 14.85 -15.47 1.36
C GLY A 249 14.75 -15.20 2.85
N ALA A 250 15.72 -14.46 3.38
CA ALA A 250 15.66 -13.89 4.72
C ALA A 250 15.54 -12.36 4.61
N LEU A 251 14.78 -11.75 5.51
CA LEU A 251 14.73 -10.29 5.65
C LEU A 251 16.09 -9.77 6.13
N ASP A 252 16.43 -8.54 5.77
CA ASP A 252 17.64 -7.89 6.23
C ASP A 252 17.56 -7.49 7.72
N ALA A 253 18.61 -6.82 8.21
CA ALA A 253 18.68 -6.35 9.60
C ALA A 253 17.63 -5.27 9.93
N ASN A 254 17.01 -4.66 8.92
CA ASN A 254 15.92 -3.68 9.06
C ASN A 254 14.54 -4.34 8.88
N GLY A 255 14.48 -5.66 8.72
CA GLY A 255 13.22 -6.36 8.48
C GLY A 255 12.67 -6.18 7.06
N ALA A 256 13.51 -5.86 6.08
CA ALA A 256 13.13 -5.67 4.69
C ALA A 256 13.73 -6.73 3.76
N GLY A 257 12.92 -7.23 2.82
CA GLY A 257 13.37 -8.07 1.71
C GLY A 257 12.85 -7.48 0.41
N THR A 258 13.74 -7.17 -0.53
CA THR A 258 13.38 -6.59 -1.82
C THR A 258 13.78 -7.51 -2.94
N THR A 259 12.85 -7.81 -3.84
CA THR A 259 13.13 -8.52 -5.10
C THR A 259 12.56 -7.74 -6.26
N SER A 260 13.44 -7.38 -7.19
CA SER A 260 13.05 -6.68 -8.41
C SER A 260 12.57 -7.69 -9.45
N PHE A 261 11.43 -7.39 -10.07
CA PHE A 261 10.81 -8.22 -11.09
C PHE A 261 10.53 -7.35 -12.31
N VAL A 262 10.99 -7.80 -13.48
CA VAL A 262 10.65 -7.16 -14.75
C VAL A 262 9.29 -7.66 -15.20
N ILE A 263 8.31 -6.76 -15.29
CA ILE A 263 7.01 -7.09 -15.87
C ILE A 263 7.25 -7.39 -17.35
N PRO A 264 6.92 -8.60 -17.85
CA PRO A 264 7.09 -8.93 -19.25
C PRO A 264 6.35 -7.92 -20.13
N ASN A 265 6.94 -7.52 -21.25
CA ASN A 265 6.28 -6.61 -22.20
C ASN A 265 5.29 -7.37 -23.09
N GLU A 266 4.38 -8.11 -22.46
CA GLU A 266 3.42 -8.99 -23.10
C GLU A 266 2.02 -8.36 -23.05
N PRO A 267 1.41 -7.99 -24.19
CA PRO A 267 0.11 -7.32 -24.22
C PRO A 267 -1.01 -8.12 -23.52
N GLY A 268 -0.89 -9.45 -23.46
CA GLY A 268 -1.84 -10.32 -22.76
C GLY A 268 -1.87 -10.14 -21.24
N LEU A 269 -0.87 -9.46 -20.64
CA LEU A 269 -0.86 -9.13 -19.21
C LEU A 269 -1.58 -7.81 -18.90
N LEU A 270 -1.97 -7.03 -19.92
CA LEU A 270 -2.78 -5.83 -19.71
C LEU A 270 -4.11 -6.23 -19.07
N THR A 271 -4.53 -5.47 -18.06
CA THR A 271 -5.83 -5.66 -17.38
C THR A 271 -6.02 -6.99 -16.64
N VAL A 272 -5.02 -7.89 -16.65
CA VAL A 272 -5.08 -9.15 -15.90
C VAL A 272 -4.76 -8.87 -14.44
N PRO A 273 -5.69 -9.14 -13.51
CA PRO A 273 -5.41 -9.02 -12.09
C PRO A 273 -4.49 -10.16 -11.66
N LEU A 274 -3.37 -9.81 -11.02
CA LEU A 274 -2.50 -10.76 -10.34
C LEU A 274 -2.54 -10.47 -8.85
N SER A 275 -2.80 -11.52 -8.07
CA SER A 275 -2.86 -11.43 -6.62
C SER A 275 -1.59 -11.98 -6.01
N TYR A 276 -1.03 -11.23 -5.08
CA TYR A 276 0.21 -11.54 -4.38
C TYR A 276 -0.06 -11.70 -2.91
N GLN A 277 0.49 -12.73 -2.31
CA GLN A 277 0.45 -12.94 -0.87
C GLN A 277 1.78 -13.52 -0.45
N GLY A 278 2.22 -13.23 0.76
CA GLY A 278 3.39 -13.92 1.25
C GLY A 278 3.29 -14.31 2.70
N ILE A 279 4.35 -14.98 3.12
CA ILE A 279 4.47 -15.62 4.41
C ILE A 279 5.84 -15.29 4.97
N ALA A 280 5.91 -15.04 6.28
CA ALA A 280 7.19 -14.89 6.98
C ALA A 280 7.12 -15.61 8.33
N LEU A 281 8.27 -16.05 8.82
CA LEU A 281 8.39 -16.65 10.14
C LEU A 281 8.30 -15.56 11.22
N LEU A 282 7.30 -15.67 12.08
CA LEU A 282 7.08 -14.91 13.30
C LEU A 282 7.39 -15.85 14.47
N ALA A 283 8.66 -16.05 14.83
CA ALA A 283 9.05 -17.10 15.78
C ALA A 283 8.11 -17.15 17.01
N PRO A 284 7.42 -18.28 17.29
CA PRO A 284 7.60 -19.62 16.71
C PRO A 284 6.66 -20.02 15.54
N THR A 285 5.78 -19.15 15.06
CA THR A 285 4.80 -19.45 13.99
C THR A 285 5.20 -18.80 12.67
N PHE A 286 4.50 -19.11 11.58
CA PHE A 286 4.56 -18.29 10.36
C PHE A 286 3.30 -17.46 10.25
N GLY A 287 3.37 -16.27 9.65
CA GLY A 287 2.21 -15.44 9.39
C GLY A 287 2.00 -15.17 7.90
N PHE A 288 0.77 -15.34 7.41
CA PHE A 288 0.36 -14.84 6.10
C PHE A 288 0.11 -13.33 6.13
N SER A 289 0.54 -12.65 5.07
CA SER A 289 0.14 -11.28 4.77
C SER A 289 -1.27 -11.24 4.19
N LEU A 290 -1.86 -10.04 4.11
CA LEU A 290 -3.03 -9.84 3.25
C LEU A 290 -2.66 -9.93 1.77
N PRO A 291 -3.55 -10.46 0.92
CA PRO A 291 -3.33 -10.43 -0.50
C PRO A 291 -3.33 -8.98 -1.02
N THR A 292 -2.55 -8.75 -2.06
CA THR A 292 -2.54 -7.52 -2.84
C THR A 292 -2.86 -7.88 -4.28
N THR A 293 -3.88 -7.28 -4.87
CA THR A 293 -4.17 -7.48 -6.29
C THR A 293 -3.68 -6.29 -7.09
N LEU A 294 -2.99 -6.55 -8.18
CA LEU A 294 -2.44 -5.52 -9.06
C LEU A 294 -2.82 -5.80 -10.50
N VAL A 295 -3.00 -4.72 -11.25
CA VAL A 295 -3.17 -4.75 -12.70
C VAL A 295 -2.02 -4.00 -13.37
N MET A 296 -1.49 -4.58 -14.44
CA MET A 296 -0.43 -3.99 -15.25
C MET A 296 -0.97 -2.97 -16.25
N THR A 297 -0.17 -1.95 -16.55
CA THR A 297 -0.54 -0.81 -17.39
C THR A 297 0.39 -0.64 -18.59
N LEU A 298 -0.05 0.14 -19.56
CA LEU A 298 0.79 0.67 -20.64
C LEU A 298 1.74 1.77 -20.16
#